data_AF-A0A9P5EVX5-F1
#
_entry.id   AF-A0A9P5EVX5-F1
#
_cell.length_a   1.000
_cell.length_b   1.000
_cell.length_c   1.000
_cell.angle_alpha   90.00
_cell.angle_beta   90.00
_cell.angle_gamma   90.00
#
_symmetry.space_group_name_H-M   'P 1'
#
loop_
_entity.id
_entity.type
_entity.pdbx_description
1 polymer ?
#
loop_
_entity_poly.entity_id
_entity_poly.type
_entity_poly.pdbx_seq_one_letter_code
_entity_poly.pdbx_strand_id
1 'polypeptide(L)'
;MLYSTTFELEDMEYLDIWLQRIGPRAVNIRAIKLSQPFQGSGARQHPILGNFPLWSQKDYRATSRRVARLLSHCENLESLDLGFRYTLRYRNTALVKTKGNPTRWEVEARLLAEMVFSDLLPLLKKTKSLGKTSVQVANLPKIHPKNFEYIAHYRYVTNGELEQEVARHMKLLVERYISG
;
A
#
# COMPACT_ATOMS: atom_id res chain seq x y z
N MET A 1 -25.74 -17.35 3.60
CA MET A 1 -24.80 -16.91 2.54
C MET A 1 -23.42 -16.72 3.17
N LEU A 2 -22.56 -17.73 3.06
CA LEU A 2 -21.18 -17.70 3.55
C LEU A 2 -20.30 -17.20 2.39
N TYR A 3 -20.26 -15.88 2.17
CA TYR A 3 -19.26 -15.31 1.29
C TYR A 3 -18.00 -15.09 2.10
N SER A 4 -16.90 -15.73 1.69
CA SER A 4 -15.57 -15.49 2.25
C SER A 4 -15.33 -13.99 2.35
N THR A 5 -15.00 -13.51 3.54
CA THR A 5 -14.68 -12.11 3.79
C THR A 5 -13.30 -11.73 3.22
N THR A 6 -12.46 -12.74 2.96
CA THR A 6 -11.12 -12.57 2.41
C THR A 6 -11.06 -13.19 1.01
N PHE A 7 -10.60 -12.41 0.05
CA PHE A 7 -10.34 -12.85 -1.31
C PHE A 7 -8.84 -12.95 -1.52
N GLU A 8 -8.40 -14.11 -1.98
CA GLU A 8 -7.02 -14.37 -2.34
C GLU A 8 -6.91 -14.37 -3.87
N LEU A 9 -6.06 -13.50 -4.39
CA LEU A 9 -5.85 -13.28 -5.82
C LEU A 9 -4.37 -13.32 -6.12
N GLU A 10 -3.99 -13.66 -7.34
CA GLU A 10 -2.56 -13.79 -7.70
C GLU A 10 -1.79 -12.49 -7.46
N ASP A 11 -2.20 -11.41 -8.11
CA ASP A 11 -1.53 -10.12 -7.98
C ASP A 11 -2.50 -8.94 -8.21
N MET A 12 -1.94 -7.73 -8.24
CA MET A 12 -2.68 -6.50 -8.44
C MET A 12 -3.32 -6.41 -9.85
N GLU A 13 -2.77 -7.08 -10.86
CA GLU A 13 -3.34 -7.14 -12.23
C GLU A 13 -4.59 -8.00 -12.25
N TYR A 14 -4.49 -9.21 -11.69
CA TYR A 14 -5.62 -10.12 -11.58
C TYR A 14 -6.74 -9.49 -10.75
N LEU A 15 -6.38 -8.76 -9.69
CA LEU A 15 -7.35 -7.98 -8.93
C LEU A 15 -8.03 -6.89 -9.76
N ASP A 16 -7.29 -6.12 -10.56
CA ASP A 16 -7.87 -5.10 -11.47
C ASP A 16 -8.86 -5.74 -12.45
N ILE A 17 -8.43 -6.79 -13.16
CA ILE A 17 -9.28 -7.52 -14.13
C ILE A 17 -10.50 -8.11 -13.45
N TRP A 18 -10.33 -8.71 -12.27
CA TRP A 18 -11.42 -9.32 -11.52
C TRP A 18 -12.44 -8.28 -11.06
N LEU A 19 -11.99 -7.16 -10.49
CA LEU A 19 -12.86 -6.05 -10.07
C LEU A 19 -13.64 -5.44 -11.23
N GLN A 20 -13.01 -5.27 -12.40
CA GLN A 20 -13.70 -4.80 -13.61
C GLN A 20 -14.81 -5.77 -14.04
N ARG A 21 -14.62 -7.08 -13.88
CA ARG A 21 -15.61 -8.11 -14.25
C ARG A 21 -16.77 -8.21 -13.27
N ILE A 22 -16.50 -8.15 -11.97
CA ILE A 22 -17.57 -8.25 -10.96
C ILE A 22 -18.36 -6.94 -10.80
N GLY A 23 -17.75 -5.80 -11.17
CA GLY A 23 -18.39 -4.49 -11.15
C GLY A 23 -18.92 -4.12 -9.75
N PRO A 24 -20.12 -3.50 -9.65
CA PRO A 24 -20.69 -3.06 -8.38
C PRO A 24 -20.97 -4.18 -7.36
N ARG A 25 -20.86 -5.45 -7.74
CA ARG A 25 -21.09 -6.60 -6.85
C ARG A 25 -19.96 -6.79 -5.82
N ALA A 26 -18.91 -5.98 -5.89
CA ALA A 26 -17.77 -5.97 -4.97
C ALA A 26 -18.07 -5.47 -3.53
N VAL A 27 -19.28 -4.99 -3.25
CA VAL A 27 -19.70 -4.37 -1.97
C VAL A 27 -19.39 -5.17 -0.70
N ASN A 28 -19.32 -6.50 -0.77
CA ASN A 28 -19.14 -7.37 0.39
C ASN A 28 -17.68 -7.81 0.66
N ILE A 29 -16.71 -7.32 -0.12
CA ILE A 29 -15.29 -7.63 0.10
C ILE A 29 -14.81 -6.95 1.38
N ARG A 30 -14.19 -7.71 2.30
CA ARG A 30 -13.56 -7.15 3.51
C ARG A 30 -12.04 -7.14 3.46
N ALA A 31 -11.43 -8.19 2.94
CA ALA A 31 -10.00 -8.30 2.85
C ALA A 31 -9.58 -8.82 1.49
N ILE A 32 -8.48 -8.28 0.97
CA ILE A 32 -7.82 -8.75 -0.24
C ILE A 32 -6.38 -9.12 0.13
N LYS A 33 -6.04 -10.38 -0.16
CA LYS A 33 -4.69 -10.92 -0.04
C LYS A 33 -4.15 -11.25 -1.42
N LEU A 34 -2.86 -11.00 -1.62
CA LEU A 34 -2.17 -11.38 -2.84
C LEU A 34 -1.37 -12.67 -2.60
N SER A 35 -1.60 -13.70 -3.40
CA SER A 35 -0.97 -15.02 -3.26
C SER A 35 0.39 -15.11 -3.93
N GLN A 36 0.65 -14.30 -4.97
CA GLN A 36 1.98 -14.24 -5.54
C GLN A 36 2.98 -13.62 -4.56
N PRO A 37 4.23 -14.09 -4.57
CA PRO A 37 5.29 -13.48 -3.79
C PRO A 37 5.49 -12.02 -4.20
N PHE A 38 6.08 -11.25 -3.28
CA PHE A 38 6.51 -9.87 -3.50
C PHE A 38 7.13 -9.65 -4.89
N GLN A 39 6.57 -8.74 -5.67
CA GLN A 39 6.99 -8.43 -7.03
C GLN A 39 7.96 -7.23 -7.04
N GLY A 40 8.93 -7.24 -7.95
CA GLY A 40 10.03 -6.25 -7.99
C GLY A 40 10.06 -5.42 -9.27
N SER A 41 10.63 -4.22 -9.19
CA SER A 41 10.97 -3.44 -10.40
C SER A 41 12.33 -3.86 -10.98
N GLY A 42 12.29 -4.37 -12.21
CA GLY A 42 13.44 -4.98 -12.88
C GLY A 42 13.80 -6.35 -12.31
N ALA A 43 14.34 -7.24 -13.14
CA ALA A 43 14.85 -8.54 -12.70
C ALA A 43 16.07 -8.27 -11.83
N ARG A 44 15.90 -8.39 -10.51
CA ARG A 44 17.01 -8.36 -9.57
C ARG A 44 16.92 -9.59 -8.71
N GLN A 45 18.00 -10.37 -8.71
CA GLN A 45 18.25 -11.33 -7.65
C GLN A 45 18.51 -10.56 -6.36
N HIS A 46 17.79 -10.91 -5.31
CA HIS A 46 18.14 -10.49 -3.97
C HIS A 46 18.82 -11.67 -3.26
N PRO A 47 20.00 -11.45 -2.64
CA PRO A 47 20.82 -12.55 -2.12
C PRO A 47 20.13 -13.41 -1.06
N ILE A 48 19.14 -12.86 -0.35
CA ILE A 48 18.40 -13.56 0.72
C ILE A 48 16.99 -13.98 0.26
N LEU A 49 16.39 -13.25 -0.68
CA LEU A 49 14.96 -13.37 -0.97
C LEU A 49 14.65 -14.02 -2.32
N GLY A 50 15.69 -14.38 -3.07
CA GLY A 50 15.58 -15.07 -4.34
C GLY A 50 15.23 -14.17 -5.53
N ASN A 51 14.68 -14.79 -6.56
CA ASN A 51 14.24 -14.13 -7.79
C ASN A 51 12.87 -13.48 -7.58
N PHE A 52 12.70 -12.27 -8.10
CA PHE A 52 11.40 -11.59 -8.11
C PHE A 52 10.80 -11.57 -9.52
N PRO A 53 9.48 -11.76 -9.65
CA PRO A 53 8.78 -11.52 -10.91
C PRO A 53 8.98 -10.06 -11.35
N LEU A 54 9.12 -9.89 -12.67
CA LEU A 54 9.33 -8.61 -13.33
C LEU A 54 8.01 -7.84 -13.42
N TRP A 55 7.94 -6.68 -12.78
CA TRP A 55 6.89 -5.69 -13.07
C TRP A 55 7.48 -4.29 -13.15
N SER A 56 7.02 -3.46 -14.09
CA SER A 56 7.44 -2.06 -14.11
C SER A 56 6.75 -1.33 -12.96
N GLN A 57 7.50 -0.52 -12.19
CA GLN A 57 6.89 0.23 -11.09
C GLN A 57 5.85 1.24 -11.58
N LYS A 58 6.04 1.80 -12.79
CA LYS A 58 5.06 2.71 -13.39
C LYS A 58 3.73 1.99 -13.59
N ASP A 59 3.78 0.74 -14.06
CA ASP A 59 2.60 -0.07 -14.33
C ASP A 59 1.97 -0.55 -13.02
N TYR A 60 2.76 -1.03 -12.04
CA TYR A 60 2.20 -1.40 -10.72
C TYR A 60 1.43 -0.24 -10.10
N ARG A 61 2.06 0.93 -10.02
CA ARG A 61 1.44 2.10 -9.40
C ARG A 61 0.22 2.58 -10.17
N ALA A 62 0.22 2.47 -11.50
CA ALA A 62 -0.96 2.77 -12.32
C ALA A 62 -2.11 1.79 -12.04
N THR A 63 -1.80 0.49 -11.95
CA THR A 63 -2.77 -0.56 -11.60
C THR A 63 -3.31 -0.34 -10.18
N SER A 64 -2.47 -0.06 -9.19
CA SER A 64 -2.92 0.25 -7.81
C SER A 64 -3.88 1.44 -7.78
N ARG A 65 -3.63 2.49 -8.58
CA ARG A 65 -4.56 3.63 -8.69
C ARG A 65 -5.90 3.24 -9.31
N ARG A 66 -5.91 2.34 -10.31
CA ARG A 66 -7.16 1.83 -10.92
C ARG A 66 -7.92 0.96 -9.92
N VAL A 67 -7.24 0.01 -9.28
CA VAL A 67 -7.79 -0.84 -8.22
C VAL A 67 -8.36 0.00 -7.08
N ALA A 68 -7.66 1.04 -6.62
CA ALA A 68 -8.16 1.93 -5.57
C ALA A 68 -9.49 2.60 -5.94
N ARG A 69 -9.68 2.99 -7.20
CA ARG A 69 -10.96 3.56 -7.67
C ARG A 69 -12.05 2.49 -7.68
N LEU A 70 -11.76 1.30 -8.21
CA LEU A 70 -12.73 0.20 -8.25
C LEU A 70 -13.15 -0.23 -6.84
N LEU A 71 -12.19 -0.35 -5.92
CA LEU A 71 -12.44 -0.68 -4.52
C LEU A 71 -13.08 0.45 -3.70
N SER A 72 -13.08 1.69 -4.20
CA SER A 72 -13.80 2.79 -3.54
C SER A 72 -15.32 2.62 -3.57
N HIS A 73 -15.82 1.59 -4.25
CA HIS A 73 -17.23 1.18 -4.17
C HIS A 73 -17.48 0.07 -3.14
N CYS A 74 -16.42 -0.50 -2.54
CA CYS A 74 -16.53 -1.52 -1.50
C CYS A 74 -16.72 -0.87 -0.13
N GLU A 75 -17.87 -1.10 0.51
CA GLU A 75 -18.21 -0.45 1.77
C GLU A 75 -17.51 -1.09 2.98
N ASN A 76 -17.20 -2.38 2.88
CA ASN A 76 -16.73 -3.19 3.99
C ASN A 76 -15.23 -3.49 3.94
N LEU A 77 -14.47 -2.87 3.03
CA LEU A 77 -13.05 -3.14 2.88
C LEU A 77 -12.27 -2.64 4.11
N GLU A 78 -11.55 -3.57 4.74
CA GLU A 78 -10.75 -3.39 5.95
C GLU A 78 -9.25 -3.59 5.69
N SER A 79 -8.90 -4.38 4.67
CA SER A 79 -7.50 -4.70 4.37
C SER A 79 -7.25 -4.91 2.87
N LEU A 80 -6.15 -4.33 2.38
CA LEU A 80 -5.64 -4.52 1.02
C LEU A 80 -4.12 -4.77 1.07
N ASP A 81 -3.70 -5.98 0.69
CA ASP A 81 -2.28 -6.31 0.60
C ASP A 81 -1.62 -5.68 -0.63
N LEU A 82 -0.47 -5.04 -0.41
CA LEU A 82 0.36 -4.45 -1.46
C LEU A 82 1.63 -5.30 -1.62
N GLY A 83 1.56 -6.24 -2.56
CA GLY A 83 2.60 -7.24 -2.83
C GLY A 83 3.73 -6.78 -3.76
N PHE A 84 4.08 -5.50 -3.83
CA PHE A 84 5.10 -4.99 -4.76
C PHE A 84 6.08 -4.01 -4.14
N ARG A 85 7.27 -3.98 -4.72
CA ARG A 85 8.36 -3.09 -4.34
C ARG A 85 8.13 -1.65 -4.80
N TYR A 86 7.85 -0.78 -3.85
CA TYR A 86 7.91 0.67 -4.06
C TYR A 86 9.37 1.14 -3.98
N THR A 87 9.95 1.57 -5.11
CA THR A 87 11.25 2.26 -5.11
C THR A 87 11.12 3.78 -5.19
N LEU A 88 11.99 4.45 -4.42
CA LEU A 88 12.08 5.90 -4.29
C LEU A 88 12.56 6.60 -5.58
N ARG A 89 13.15 5.84 -6.52
CA ARG A 89 13.59 6.38 -7.83
C ARG A 89 12.42 7.00 -8.61
N TYR A 90 11.22 6.50 -8.41
CA TYR A 90 10.00 6.97 -9.07
C TYR A 90 9.08 7.70 -8.10
N ARG A 91 9.66 8.37 -7.09
CA ARG A 91 8.91 9.29 -6.23
C ARG A 91 8.26 10.36 -7.10
N ASN A 92 6.97 10.54 -6.91
CA ASN A 92 6.17 11.58 -7.56
C ASN A 92 5.46 12.46 -6.52
N THR A 93 5.80 12.30 -5.25
CA THR A 93 5.20 12.99 -4.11
C THR A 93 6.28 13.75 -3.34
N ALA A 94 5.94 14.96 -2.92
CA ALA A 94 6.76 15.72 -1.99
C ALA A 94 6.53 15.16 -0.57
N LEU A 95 7.61 15.03 0.20
CA LEU A 95 7.51 14.60 1.59
C LEU A 95 6.87 15.71 2.43
N VAL A 96 5.82 15.37 3.18
CA VAL A 96 5.25 16.28 4.16
C VAL A 96 6.29 16.60 5.25
N LYS A 97 6.54 17.90 5.45
CA LYS A 97 7.42 18.38 6.53
C LYS A 97 6.84 18.02 7.89
N THR A 98 7.61 17.28 8.69
CA THR A 98 7.36 17.03 10.11
C THR A 98 8.26 17.95 10.96
N LYS A 99 7.93 18.14 12.23
CA LYS A 99 8.85 18.77 13.19
C LYS A 99 10.04 17.85 13.45
N GLY A 100 11.23 18.42 13.63
CA GLY A 100 12.48 17.68 13.90
C GLY A 100 13.30 17.34 12.65
N ASN A 101 14.50 16.81 12.89
CA ASN A 101 15.43 16.37 11.85
C ASN A 101 15.39 14.84 11.74
N PRO A 102 14.60 14.26 10.82
CA PRO A 102 14.54 12.82 10.67
C PRO A 102 15.87 12.27 10.17
N THR A 103 16.21 11.09 10.65
CA THR A 103 17.26 10.25 10.10
C THR A 103 16.94 9.85 8.66
N ARG A 104 17.95 9.40 7.93
CA ARG A 104 17.79 9.00 6.53
C ARG A 104 16.75 7.88 6.35
N TRP A 105 16.74 6.88 7.23
CA TRP A 105 15.81 5.76 7.11
C TRP A 105 14.36 6.21 7.36
N GLU A 106 14.14 7.13 8.31
CA GLU A 106 12.81 7.70 8.58
C GLU A 106 12.29 8.45 7.35
N VAL A 107 13.14 9.25 6.69
CA VAL A 107 12.78 9.93 5.44
C VAL A 107 12.32 8.94 4.37
N GLU A 108 13.03 7.83 4.20
CA GLU A 108 12.69 6.80 3.20
C GLU A 108 11.41 6.04 3.57
N ALA A 109 11.21 5.70 4.84
CA ALA A 109 9.97 5.12 5.36
C ALA A 109 8.77 6.04 5.10
N ARG A 110 8.91 7.34 5.39
CA ARG A 110 7.85 8.31 5.14
C ARG A 110 7.55 8.47 3.66
N LEU A 111 8.57 8.50 2.79
CA LEU A 111 8.37 8.53 1.35
C LEU A 111 7.63 7.29 0.82
N LEU A 112 7.88 6.12 1.40
CA LEU A 112 7.10 4.91 1.11
C LEU A 112 5.62 5.12 1.47
N ALA A 113 5.32 5.65 2.65
CA ALA A 113 3.95 6.01 3.04
C ALA A 113 3.32 7.02 2.07
N GLU A 114 4.04 8.08 1.66
CA GLU A 114 3.55 9.09 0.71
C GLU A 114 3.17 8.50 -0.65
N MET A 115 4.00 7.60 -1.19
CA MET A 115 3.72 6.96 -2.48
C MET A 115 2.47 6.08 -2.40
N VAL A 116 2.35 5.27 -1.34
CA VAL A 116 1.18 4.41 -1.11
C VAL A 116 -0.07 5.26 -0.89
N PHE A 117 0.02 6.30 -0.08
CA PHE A 117 -1.06 7.24 0.17
C PHE A 117 -1.56 7.87 -1.13
N SER A 118 -0.64 8.36 -1.98
CA SER A 118 -0.98 8.97 -3.26
C SER A 118 -1.65 7.99 -4.22
N ASP A 119 -1.16 6.75 -4.30
CA ASP A 119 -1.74 5.75 -5.18
C ASP A 119 -3.14 5.29 -4.72
N LEU A 120 -3.39 5.30 -3.41
CA LEU A 120 -4.66 4.81 -2.83
C LEU A 120 -5.61 5.93 -2.40
N LEU A 121 -5.28 7.20 -2.65
CA LEU A 121 -6.04 8.36 -2.17
C LEU A 121 -7.56 8.27 -2.39
N PRO A 122 -8.09 7.85 -3.57
CA PRO A 122 -9.53 7.71 -3.77
C PRO A 122 -10.18 6.71 -2.80
N LEU A 123 -9.52 5.57 -2.59
CA LEU A 123 -9.98 4.52 -1.66
C LEU A 123 -9.97 5.05 -0.24
N LEU A 124 -8.86 5.66 0.20
CA LEU A 124 -8.72 6.19 1.56
C LEU A 124 -9.77 7.27 1.87
N LYS A 125 -10.03 8.17 0.91
CA LYS A 125 -11.10 9.18 1.04
C LYS A 125 -12.47 8.55 1.20
N LYS A 126 -12.78 7.55 0.37
CA LYS A 126 -14.04 6.82 0.51
C LYS A 126 -14.14 6.12 1.87
N THR A 127 -13.13 5.35 2.26
CA THR A 127 -13.12 4.63 3.53
C THR A 127 -13.36 5.57 4.71
N LYS A 128 -12.78 6.78 4.67
CA LYS A 128 -13.06 7.82 5.67
C LYS A 128 -14.53 8.27 5.65
N SER A 129 -15.10 8.53 4.48
CA SER A 129 -16.51 8.96 4.34
C SER A 129 -17.52 7.94 4.89
N LEU A 130 -17.13 6.68 5.01
CA LEU A 130 -17.90 5.59 5.61
C LEU A 130 -17.80 5.55 7.16
N GLY A 131 -17.26 6.60 7.80
CA GLY A 131 -17.18 6.73 9.25
C GLY A 131 -15.99 6.01 9.91
N LYS A 132 -15.03 5.49 9.13
CA LYS A 132 -13.83 4.83 9.69
C LYS A 132 -12.90 5.85 10.36
N THR A 133 -12.22 5.42 11.43
CA THR A 133 -11.24 6.28 12.12
C THR A 133 -10.00 6.52 11.26
N SER A 134 -9.25 7.59 11.53
CA SER A 134 -8.02 7.88 10.76
C SER A 134 -6.98 6.75 10.88
N VAL A 135 -6.96 6.06 12.03
CA VAL A 135 -6.13 4.85 12.24
C VAL A 135 -6.59 3.70 11.35
N GLN A 136 -7.90 3.43 11.27
CA GLN A 136 -8.43 2.38 10.40
C GLN A 136 -8.14 2.67 8.93
N VAL A 137 -8.33 3.92 8.49
CA VAL A 137 -8.03 4.34 7.11
C VAL A 137 -6.53 4.19 6.81
N ALA A 138 -5.65 4.65 7.71
CA ALA A 138 -4.20 4.54 7.53
C ALA A 138 -3.70 3.09 7.50
N ASN A 139 -4.37 2.18 8.22
CA ASN A 139 -4.01 0.77 8.30
C ASN A 139 -4.66 -0.10 7.22
N LEU A 140 -5.54 0.44 6.37
CA LEU A 140 -6.18 -0.29 5.28
C LEU A 140 -5.15 -0.88 4.29
N PRO A 141 -4.16 -0.13 3.79
CA PRO A 141 -3.09 -0.70 2.99
C PRO A 141 -2.10 -1.49 3.85
N LYS A 142 -1.87 -2.75 3.51
CA LYS A 142 -0.84 -3.60 4.11
C LYS A 142 0.37 -3.65 3.20
N ILE A 143 1.39 -2.86 3.54
CA ILE A 143 2.65 -2.83 2.80
C ILE A 143 3.41 -4.12 3.09
N HIS A 144 3.79 -4.84 2.04
CA HIS A 144 4.54 -6.08 2.19
C HIS A 144 5.87 -5.84 2.94
N PRO A 145 6.22 -6.64 3.97
CA PRO A 145 7.40 -6.43 4.82
C PRO A 145 8.72 -6.27 4.07
N LYS A 146 8.91 -7.03 2.99
CA LYS A 146 10.07 -6.90 2.09
C LYS A 146 10.32 -5.47 1.59
N ASN A 147 9.35 -4.56 1.55
CA ASN A 147 9.61 -3.15 1.23
C ASN A 147 10.56 -2.49 2.25
N PHE A 148 10.47 -2.85 3.52
CA PHE A 148 11.27 -2.28 4.60
C PHE A 148 12.74 -2.69 4.49
N GLU A 149 13.01 -3.91 4.01
CA GLU A 149 14.38 -4.40 3.77
C GLU A 149 15.17 -3.56 2.75
N TYR A 150 14.48 -2.78 1.90
CA TYR A 150 15.09 -1.89 0.91
C TYR A 150 15.24 -0.44 1.38
N ILE A 151 14.82 -0.11 2.60
CA ILE A 151 15.04 1.20 3.19
C ILE A 151 16.52 1.30 3.59
N ALA A 152 17.14 2.45 3.30
CA ALA A 152 18.54 2.70 3.67
C ALA A 152 18.76 2.41 5.16
N HIS A 153 19.88 1.75 5.46
CA HIS A 153 20.27 1.38 6.82
C HIS A 153 19.29 0.42 7.53
N TYR A 154 18.35 -0.25 6.83
CA TYR A 154 17.43 -1.25 7.38
C TYR A 154 18.07 -2.18 8.44
N ARG A 155 19.24 -2.74 8.13
CA ARG A 155 19.97 -3.67 8.99
C ARG A 155 20.44 -3.11 10.34
N TYR A 156 20.34 -1.79 10.54
CA TYR A 156 20.71 -1.09 11.77
C TYR A 156 19.50 -0.52 12.51
N VAL A 157 18.28 -0.73 11.98
CA VAL A 157 17.03 -0.25 12.56
C VAL A 157 16.44 -1.38 13.41
N THR A 158 15.87 -1.04 14.57
CA THR A 158 15.24 -2.04 15.44
C THR A 158 14.05 -2.66 14.72
N ASN A 159 13.83 -3.97 14.90
CA ASN A 159 12.67 -4.67 14.33
C ASN A 159 11.37 -3.93 14.68
N GLY A 160 10.58 -3.59 13.66
CA GLY A 160 9.28 -2.94 13.81
C GLY A 160 9.29 -1.41 13.75
N GLU A 161 10.45 -0.74 13.89
CA GLU A 161 10.50 0.73 13.86
C GLU A 161 10.10 1.31 12.50
N LEU A 162 10.44 0.62 11.41
CA LEU A 162 10.11 1.05 10.05
C LEU A 162 8.61 0.97 9.79
N GLU A 163 7.99 -0.15 10.15
CA GLU A 163 6.55 -0.36 10.08
C GLU A 163 5.81 0.69 10.89
N GLN A 164 6.29 0.98 12.11
CA GLN A 164 5.71 2.00 12.98
C GLN A 164 5.86 3.41 12.40
N GLU A 165 7.01 3.74 11.82
CA GLU A 165 7.23 5.04 11.20
C GLU A 165 6.32 5.25 9.98
N VAL A 166 6.19 4.23 9.12
CA VAL A 166 5.27 4.23 7.99
C VAL A 166 3.83 4.38 8.44
N ALA A 167 3.40 3.63 9.45
CA ALA A 167 2.05 3.73 10.00
C ALA A 167 1.76 5.11 10.60
N ARG A 168 2.72 5.67 11.36
CA ARG A 168 2.61 7.00 11.96
C ARG A 168 2.50 8.09 10.90
N HIS A 169 3.33 8.02 9.85
CA HIS A 169 3.29 9.00 8.76
C HIS A 169 2.03 8.85 7.91
N MET A 170 1.57 7.63 7.63
CA MET A 170 0.30 7.40 6.93
C MET A 170 -0.88 8.00 7.69
N LYS A 171 -0.94 7.83 9.02
CA LYS A 171 -1.96 8.47 9.86
C LYS A 171 -1.92 10.00 9.74
N LEU A 172 -0.73 10.60 9.80
CA LEU A 172 -0.56 12.04 9.62
C LEU A 172 -1.10 12.52 8.27
N LEU A 173 -0.86 11.78 7.19
CA LEU A 173 -1.37 12.10 5.85
C LEU A 173 -2.91 12.05 5.80
N VAL A 174 -3.51 11.03 6.40
CA VAL A 174 -4.97 10.90 6.49
C VAL A 174 -5.58 12.05 7.30
N GLU A 175 -4.96 12.42 8.43
CA GLU A 175 -5.43 13.53 9.25
C GLU A 175 -5.32 14.87 8.51
N ARG A 176 -4.23 15.08 7.79
CA ARG A 176 -3.96 16.35 7.10
C ARG A 176 -4.77 16.57 5.82
N TYR A 177 -5.02 15.51 5.05
CA TYR A 177 -5.56 15.65 3.68
C TYR A 177 -6.93 15.01 3.46
N ILE A 178 -7.42 14.21 4.41
CA ILE A 178 -8.69 13.50 4.29
C ILE A 178 -9.64 13.84 5.44
N SER A 179 -9.13 14.06 6.65
CA SER A 179 -9.95 14.33 7.85
C SER A 179 -10.10 15.82 8.19
N GLY A 180 -9.46 16.70 7.41
CA GLY A 180 -9.56 18.15 7.54
C GLY A 180 -10.85 18.72 6.97
#